data_AF-V2GMI7-F1
#
_entry.id   AF-V2GMI7-F1
#
_cell.length_a   1.000
_cell.length_b   1.000
_cell.length_c   1.000
_cell.angle_alpha   90.00
_cell.angle_beta   90.00
_cell.angle_gamma   90.00
#
_symmetry.space_group_name_H-M   'P 1'
#
loop_
_entity.id
_entity.type
_entity.pdbx_description
1 polymer ?
#
loop_
_entity_poly.entity_id
_entity_poly.type
_entity_poly.pdbx_seq_one_letter_code
_entity_poly.pdbx_strand_id
1 'polypeptide(L)'
;MAGQYRIKPTRNGEHLDNTRMPTLSRPQRRLRALRITISALAFALTACSESQPGLNPDPSAFGTHLRLQQPARDVRFEVVTLPESKKGDDGIGPTDYVSVIGVATLSDSDVKRISAESSYRGNATIPRAFVRPWLGKDATVALEEAVRGARPIYDARWMVSRPSGRAFGVPVAGSRWLFYVEYVGPG
;
A
#
# COMPACT_ATOMS: atom_id res chain seq x y z
N MET A 1 47.97 -40.09 18.56
CA MET A 1 46.53 -40.28 18.86
C MET A 1 45.80 -40.38 17.53
N ALA A 2 45.28 -41.57 17.24
CA ALA A 2 44.51 -41.90 16.05
C ALA A 2 43.01 -41.66 16.32
N GLY A 3 42.29 -41.23 15.28
CA GLY A 3 40.83 -41.09 15.28
C GLY A 3 40.32 -41.23 13.86
N GLN A 4 40.24 -42.47 13.39
CA GLN A 4 39.57 -42.89 12.16
C GLN A 4 38.05 -42.86 12.36
N TYR A 5 37.30 -42.28 11.42
CA TYR A 5 35.97 -42.79 11.12
C TYR A 5 35.81 -42.99 9.60
N ARG A 6 35.40 -44.22 9.32
CA ARG A 6 35.35 -44.94 8.06
C ARG A 6 33.88 -45.17 7.76
N ILE A 7 33.38 -44.69 6.63
CA ILE A 7 32.08 -45.14 6.10
C ILE A 7 32.36 -45.97 4.86
N LYS A 8 32.01 -47.26 4.97
CA LYS A 8 32.12 -48.27 3.91
C LYS A 8 30.99 -48.12 2.88
N PRO A 9 31.19 -48.64 1.66
CA PRO A 9 30.22 -48.65 0.57
C PRO A 9 29.27 -49.85 0.69
N THR A 10 28.08 -49.74 0.12
CA THR A 10 27.24 -50.89 -0.24
C THR A 10 26.93 -50.85 -1.72
N ARG A 11 27.63 -51.73 -2.45
CA ARG A 11 27.29 -52.26 -3.76
C ARG A 11 26.82 -53.70 -3.51
N ASN A 12 25.78 -54.14 -4.20
CA ASN A 12 25.42 -55.52 -4.58
C ASN A 12 24.06 -55.35 -5.29
N GLY A 13 23.86 -55.61 -6.59
CA GLY A 13 24.46 -56.62 -7.43
C GLY A 13 23.69 -57.92 -7.23
N GLU A 14 22.70 -58.20 -8.09
CA GLU A 14 22.23 -59.55 -8.37
C GLU A 14 21.39 -59.58 -9.65
N HIS A 15 21.89 -60.35 -10.61
CA HIS A 15 21.28 -60.76 -11.86
C HIS A 15 21.08 -62.28 -11.72
N LEU A 16 19.84 -62.77 -11.79
CA LEU A 16 19.55 -64.20 -11.95
C LEU A 16 18.22 -64.40 -12.69
N ASP A 17 18.31 -65.24 -13.72
CA ASP A 17 17.28 -65.87 -14.54
C ASP A 17 16.13 -66.51 -13.75
N ASN A 18 14.90 -66.44 -14.29
CA ASN A 18 14.23 -67.60 -14.92
C ASN A 18 12.72 -67.34 -15.15
N THR A 19 12.33 -67.41 -16.41
CA THR A 19 11.32 -68.34 -16.94
C THR A 19 10.00 -68.53 -16.16
N ARG A 20 8.89 -67.95 -16.68
CA ARG A 20 7.57 -68.59 -16.90
C ARG A 20 6.48 -67.56 -17.28
N MET A 21 6.00 -67.62 -18.53
CA MET A 21 4.57 -67.42 -18.86
C MET A 21 3.81 -68.72 -18.48
N PRO A 22 2.46 -68.80 -18.38
CA PRO A 22 1.38 -67.91 -18.87
C PRO A 22 0.43 -67.51 -17.70
N THR A 23 -0.70 -66.80 -17.79
CA THR A 23 -1.85 -66.91 -18.69
C THR A 23 -2.87 -65.81 -18.32
N LEU A 24 -3.65 -65.42 -19.33
CA LEU A 24 -5.09 -65.09 -19.26
C LEU A 24 -5.57 -63.65 -18.97
N SER A 25 -6.00 -63.05 -20.10
CA SER A 25 -7.28 -62.39 -20.33
C SER A 25 -7.67 -61.19 -19.46
N ARG A 26 -7.59 -60.00 -20.07
CA ARG A 26 -8.75 -59.09 -20.18
C ARG A 26 -8.54 -58.00 -21.25
N PRO A 27 -9.64 -57.53 -21.87
CA PRO A 27 -9.63 -56.92 -23.19
C PRO A 27 -9.15 -55.45 -23.17
N GLN A 28 -8.31 -55.11 -24.15
CA GLN A 28 -7.95 -53.74 -24.48
C GLN A 28 -9.19 -52.97 -24.98
N ARG A 29 -9.81 -52.19 -24.08
CA ARG A 29 -10.73 -51.12 -24.49
C ARG A 29 -9.92 -49.91 -24.97
N ARG A 30 -9.74 -49.91 -26.29
CA ARG A 30 -9.69 -48.75 -27.21
C ARG A 30 -9.56 -47.38 -26.53
N LEU A 31 -8.39 -46.79 -26.73
CA LEU A 31 -8.14 -45.35 -26.77
C LEU A 31 -9.28 -44.64 -27.53
N ARG A 32 -10.06 -43.83 -26.81
CA ARG A 32 -10.83 -42.74 -27.41
C ARG A 32 -10.36 -41.45 -26.79
N ALA A 33 -9.81 -40.62 -27.68
CA ALA A 33 -9.32 -39.27 -27.47
C ALA A 33 -10.05 -38.52 -26.35
N LEU A 34 -9.27 -38.13 -25.34
CA LEU A 34 -9.66 -37.15 -24.34
C LEU A 34 -9.82 -35.82 -25.07
N ARG A 35 -11.07 -35.42 -25.34
CA ARG A 35 -11.41 -34.10 -25.86
C ARG A 35 -11.02 -33.06 -24.81
N ILE A 36 -9.87 -32.40 -25.02
CA ILE A 36 -9.52 -31.16 -24.36
C ILE A 36 -10.57 -30.14 -24.76
N THR A 37 -11.55 -29.92 -23.89
CA THR A 37 -12.54 -28.86 -24.04
C THR A 37 -12.10 -27.73 -23.10
N ILE A 38 -11.25 -26.85 -23.62
CA ILE A 38 -10.94 -25.56 -22.99
C ILE A 38 -12.19 -24.70 -23.21
N SER A 39 -13.11 -24.74 -22.25
CA SER A 39 -14.10 -23.68 -22.09
C SER A 39 -13.59 -22.79 -20.98
N ALA A 40 -12.86 -21.75 -21.39
CA ALA A 40 -12.51 -20.63 -20.54
C ALA A 40 -13.83 -20.01 -20.05
N LEU A 41 -14.25 -20.40 -18.85
CA LEU A 41 -15.31 -19.71 -18.14
C LEU A 41 -14.70 -18.40 -17.67
N ALA A 42 -14.71 -17.42 -18.58
CA ALA A 42 -14.57 -16.02 -18.25
C ALA A 42 -15.76 -15.63 -17.38
N PHE A 43 -15.71 -15.99 -16.09
CA PHE A 43 -16.34 -15.17 -15.09
C PHE A 43 -15.59 -13.84 -15.15
N ALA A 44 -16.16 -12.94 -15.94
CA ALA A 44 -16.04 -11.53 -15.73
C ALA A 44 -16.32 -11.30 -14.24
N LEU A 45 -15.24 -11.27 -13.46
CA LEU A 45 -15.16 -10.33 -12.36
C LEU A 45 -15.44 -8.99 -13.05
N THR A 46 -16.71 -8.61 -13.06
CA THR A 46 -17.08 -7.23 -12.78
C THR A 46 -16.40 -6.94 -11.45
N ALA A 47 -15.10 -6.64 -11.51
CA ALA A 47 -14.52 -5.67 -10.65
C ALA A 47 -15.50 -4.51 -10.78
N CYS A 48 -16.39 -4.38 -9.79
CA CYS A 48 -16.88 -3.09 -9.42
C CYS A 48 -15.63 -2.23 -9.46
N SER A 49 -15.51 -1.44 -10.53
CA SER A 49 -14.59 -0.31 -10.54
C SER A 49 -15.23 0.61 -9.51
N GLU A 50 -15.00 0.28 -8.25
CA GLU A 50 -15.07 1.22 -7.16
C GLU A 50 -14.00 2.21 -7.58
N SER A 51 -14.44 3.26 -8.28
CA SER A 51 -13.62 4.37 -8.68
C SER A 51 -12.93 4.80 -7.40
N GLN A 52 -11.64 4.49 -7.26
CA GLN A 52 -10.85 4.98 -6.15
C GLN A 52 -11.16 6.46 -6.04
N PRO A 53 -11.55 6.98 -4.85
CA PRO A 53 -11.83 8.39 -4.65
C PRO A 53 -10.81 9.23 -5.42
N GLY A 54 -11.33 10.02 -6.36
CA GLY A 54 -10.63 10.39 -7.58
C GLY A 54 -9.31 11.09 -7.31
N LEU A 55 -8.21 10.39 -7.58
CA LEU A 55 -6.87 10.97 -7.53
C LEU A 55 -6.81 12.16 -8.49
N ASN A 56 -6.57 13.34 -7.94
CA ASN A 56 -6.55 14.61 -8.63
C ASN A 56 -5.10 15.11 -8.79
N PRO A 57 -4.62 15.36 -10.01
CA PRO A 57 -3.29 15.90 -10.26
C PRO A 57 -3.24 17.44 -10.37
N ASP A 58 -4.36 18.15 -10.24
CA ASP A 58 -4.44 19.61 -10.44
C ASP A 58 -3.82 20.40 -9.28
N PRO A 59 -2.74 21.15 -9.52
CA PRO A 59 -2.14 22.00 -8.48
C PRO A 59 -3.05 23.11 -7.98
N SER A 60 -3.95 23.62 -8.81
CA SER A 60 -4.88 24.70 -8.43
C SER A 60 -5.90 24.17 -7.43
N ALA A 61 -6.48 23.00 -7.71
CA ALA A 61 -7.37 22.31 -6.78
C ALA A 61 -6.66 21.97 -5.46
N PHE A 62 -5.41 21.51 -5.50
CA PHE A 62 -4.61 21.27 -4.30
C PHE A 62 -4.35 22.55 -3.48
N GLY A 63 -4.10 23.67 -4.15
CA GLY A 63 -3.95 24.99 -3.53
C GLY A 63 -5.21 25.50 -2.81
N THR A 64 -6.40 24.94 -3.11
CA THR A 64 -7.61 25.25 -2.32
C THR A 64 -7.56 24.67 -0.91
N HIS A 65 -6.76 23.62 -0.69
CA HIS A 65 -6.60 22.94 0.59
C HIS A 65 -5.37 23.42 1.36
N LEU A 66 -4.27 23.73 0.66
CA LEU A 66 -3.01 24.21 1.24
C LEU A 66 -2.63 25.60 0.68
N ARG A 67 -2.48 26.57 1.57
CA ARG A 67 -2.01 27.93 1.34
C ARG A 67 -0.49 27.94 1.16
N LEU A 68 -0.06 27.67 -0.07
CA LEU A 68 1.33 27.76 -0.49
C LEU A 68 1.67 29.17 -0.99
N GLN A 69 2.93 29.59 -0.82
CA GLN A 69 3.40 30.87 -1.38
C GLN A 69 3.54 30.83 -2.89
N GLN A 70 3.79 29.64 -3.44
CA GLN A 70 3.86 29.36 -4.87
C GLN A 70 3.02 28.12 -5.19
N PRO A 71 2.45 28.02 -6.40
CA PRO A 71 1.77 26.80 -6.82
C PRO A 71 2.70 25.58 -6.71
N ALA A 72 2.19 24.51 -6.10
CA ALA A 72 2.88 23.24 -6.08
C ALA A 72 3.06 22.66 -7.49
N ARG A 73 4.02 21.76 -7.64
CA ARG A 73 4.28 20.99 -8.88
C ARG A 73 4.13 19.50 -8.60
N ASP A 74 4.02 18.70 -9.65
CA ASP A 74 3.93 17.23 -9.57
C ASP A 74 2.90 16.73 -8.55
N VAL A 75 1.76 17.42 -8.50
CA VAL A 75 0.71 17.19 -7.51
C VAL A 75 -0.03 15.90 -7.82
N ARG A 76 -0.28 15.10 -6.78
CA ARG A 76 -1.23 13.99 -6.80
C ARG A 76 -1.89 13.94 -5.43
N PHE A 77 -3.20 14.18 -5.36
CA PHE A 77 -3.92 14.16 -4.10
C PHE A 77 -5.31 13.57 -4.25
N GLU A 78 -5.89 13.14 -3.15
CA GLU A 78 -7.28 12.73 -3.07
C GLU A 78 -7.96 13.45 -1.91
N VAL A 79 -9.27 13.58 -2.02
CA VAL A 79 -10.15 13.99 -0.93
C VAL A 79 -10.98 12.77 -0.57
N VAL A 80 -10.86 12.33 0.68
CA VAL A 80 -11.59 11.17 1.18
C VAL A 80 -12.43 11.54 2.36
N THR A 81 -13.58 10.90 2.44
CA THR A 81 -14.43 10.93 3.61
C THR A 81 -14.10 9.73 4.47
N LEU A 82 -13.79 9.95 5.75
CA LEU A 82 -13.45 8.89 6.68
C LEU A 82 -14.51 8.79 7.77
N PRO A 83 -14.98 7.57 8.10
CA PRO A 83 -15.92 7.40 9.19
C PRO A 83 -15.23 7.75 10.52
N GLU A 84 -15.91 8.51 11.38
CA GLU A 84 -15.47 8.71 12.75
C GLU A 84 -15.42 7.35 13.46
N SER A 85 -14.21 6.91 13.83
CA SER A 85 -14.07 5.72 14.66
C SER A 85 -14.51 6.05 16.08
N LYS A 86 -15.82 5.95 16.36
CA LYS A 86 -16.29 5.93 17.74
C LYS A 86 -15.70 4.71 18.42
N LYS A 87 -15.06 4.92 19.57
CA LYS A 87 -14.61 3.81 20.43
C LYS A 87 -15.86 3.20 21.06
N GLY A 88 -16.23 1.99 20.63
CA GLY A 88 -17.40 1.26 21.12
C GLY A 88 -18.28 0.84 19.95
N ASP A 89 -18.91 -0.34 20.06
CA ASP A 89 -19.66 -1.07 19.03
C ASP A 89 -20.87 -0.35 18.39
N ASP A 90 -20.99 0.96 18.55
CA ASP A 90 -22.03 1.75 17.90
C ASP A 90 -21.51 2.23 16.54
N GLY A 91 -22.17 1.75 15.49
CA GLY A 91 -21.76 1.84 14.09
C GLY A 91 -21.35 3.21 13.56
N ILE A 92 -20.92 3.21 12.30
CA ILE A 92 -20.49 4.38 11.52
C ILE A 92 -21.47 5.54 11.76
N GLY A 93 -21.05 6.50 12.59
CA GLY A 93 -21.83 7.70 12.89
C GLY A 93 -21.67 8.74 11.76
N PRO A 94 -22.64 9.63 11.56
CA PRO A 94 -22.66 10.59 10.44
C PRO A 94 -21.66 11.75 10.56
N THR A 95 -20.63 11.66 11.40
CA THR A 95 -19.54 12.66 11.47
C THR A 95 -18.38 12.21 10.58
N ASP A 96 -18.62 12.31 9.30
CA ASP A 96 -17.65 12.06 8.24
C ASP A 96 -16.59 13.17 8.25
N TYR A 97 -15.35 12.88 8.69
CA TYR A 97 -14.26 13.85 8.56
C TYR A 97 -13.72 13.80 7.12
N VAL A 98 -13.59 14.98 6.50
CA VAL A 98 -12.98 15.10 5.17
C VAL A 98 -11.47 15.20 5.34
N SER A 99 -10.74 14.26 4.75
CA SER A 99 -9.29 14.28 4.73
C SER A 99 -8.73 14.52 3.33
N VAL A 100 -7.69 15.35 3.25
CA VAL A 100 -6.85 15.51 2.05
C VAL A 100 -5.57 14.74 2.26
N ILE A 101 -5.23 13.88 1.31
CA ILE A 101 -3.96 13.15 1.27
C ILE A 101 -3.30 13.48 -0.05
N GLY A 102 -2.11 14.07 -0.01
CA GLY A 102 -1.45 14.54 -1.21
C GLY A 102 0.05 14.42 -1.19
N VAL A 103 0.64 14.21 -2.36
CA VAL A 103 2.06 14.35 -2.61
C VAL A 103 2.25 15.52 -3.57
N ALA A 104 3.22 16.38 -3.29
CA ALA A 104 3.50 17.57 -4.09
C ALA A 104 4.98 17.95 -4.01
N THR A 105 5.49 18.57 -5.08
CA THR A 105 6.77 19.27 -5.10
C THR A 105 6.53 20.74 -4.74
N LEU A 106 7.18 21.20 -3.67
CA LEU A 106 7.06 22.56 -3.15
C LEU A 106 8.16 23.47 -3.70
N SER A 107 7.95 24.78 -3.56
CA SER A 107 9.01 25.77 -3.74
C SER A 107 9.98 25.76 -2.55
N ASP A 108 11.23 26.19 -2.76
CA ASP A 108 12.23 26.25 -1.68
C ASP A 108 11.81 27.14 -0.51
N SER A 109 11.01 28.19 -0.77
CA SER A 109 10.50 29.06 0.29
C SER A 109 9.45 28.35 1.13
N ASP A 110 8.54 27.59 0.52
CA ASP A 110 7.56 26.78 1.23
C ASP A 110 8.24 25.63 2.01
N VAL A 111 9.26 24.98 1.43
CA VAL A 111 10.08 23.95 2.13
C VAL A 111 10.73 24.53 3.38
N LYS A 112 11.39 25.68 3.28
CA LYS A 112 12.02 26.35 4.43
C LYS A 112 10.98 26.71 5.48
N ARG A 113 9.81 27.18 5.06
CA ARG A 113 8.73 27.61 5.96
C ARG A 113 8.15 26.44 6.75
N ILE A 114 7.80 25.33 6.10
CA ILE A 114 7.29 24.14 6.81
C ILE A 114 8.36 23.47 7.67
N SER A 115 9.62 23.48 7.24
CA SER A 115 10.71 22.86 7.99
C SER A 115 11.14 23.67 9.23
N ALA A 116 10.77 24.95 9.31
CA ALA A 116 11.01 25.80 10.48
C ALA A 116 10.03 25.55 11.63
N GLU A 117 8.95 24.80 11.36
CA GLU A 117 7.94 24.48 12.36
C GLU A 117 8.41 23.41 13.33
N SER A 118 7.88 23.44 14.54
CA SER A 118 8.13 22.39 15.52
C SER A 118 7.58 21.04 15.03
N SER A 119 8.24 19.95 15.43
CA SER A 119 7.75 18.59 15.22
C SER A 119 6.29 18.47 15.68
N TYR A 120 5.47 17.78 14.88
CA TYR A 120 4.05 17.62 15.14
C TYR A 120 3.79 17.04 16.54
N ARG A 121 3.08 17.81 17.38
CA ARG A 121 2.83 17.47 18.79
C ARG A 121 1.49 16.77 19.05
N GLY A 122 0.69 16.53 18.00
CA GLY A 122 -0.56 15.76 18.12
C GLY A 122 -0.28 14.28 18.39
N ASN A 123 -1.33 13.44 18.43
CA ASN A 123 -1.13 11.99 18.40
C ASN A 123 -0.30 11.66 17.14
N ALA A 124 1.00 11.41 17.32
CA ALA A 124 1.98 11.22 16.25
C ALA A 124 1.73 9.93 15.46
N THR A 125 0.74 9.14 15.88
CA THR A 125 0.25 8.00 15.12
C THR A 125 -0.32 8.48 13.79
N ILE A 126 0.44 8.27 12.72
CA ILE A 126 0.01 8.39 11.34
C ILE A 126 -1.29 7.59 11.16
N PRO A 127 -2.41 8.22 10.75
CA PRO A 127 -3.65 7.52 10.49
C PRO A 127 -3.44 6.46 9.42
N ARG A 128 -4.08 5.28 9.55
CA ARG A 128 -4.08 4.26 8.49
C ARG A 128 -4.57 4.83 7.16
N ALA A 129 -5.50 5.77 7.25
CA ALA A 129 -6.00 6.51 6.09
C ALA A 129 -4.92 7.32 5.39
N PHE A 130 -3.70 7.50 5.91
CA PHE A 130 -2.64 8.17 5.18
C PHE A 130 -1.92 7.24 4.19
N VAL A 131 -2.02 5.92 4.39
CA VAL A 131 -1.39 4.92 3.52
C VAL A 131 -2.27 4.72 2.28
N ARG A 132 -1.70 5.00 1.09
CA ARG A 132 -2.40 4.81 -0.19
C ARG A 132 -1.58 4.00 -1.20
N PRO A 133 -2.21 3.10 -1.99
CA PRO A 133 -1.51 2.35 -3.02
C PRO A 133 -0.81 3.23 -4.07
N TRP A 134 -1.34 4.43 -4.33
CA TRP A 134 -0.85 5.31 -5.39
C TRP A 134 0.36 6.18 -5.00
N LEU A 135 0.75 6.23 -3.71
CA LEU A 135 1.85 7.09 -3.22
C LEU A 135 3.18 6.84 -3.95
N GLY A 136 3.37 5.62 -4.46
CA GLY A 136 4.63 5.18 -5.03
C GLY A 136 5.66 4.86 -3.95
N LYS A 137 6.76 4.21 -4.34
CA LYS A 137 7.73 3.63 -3.41
C LYS A 137 8.34 4.65 -2.45
N ASP A 138 8.83 5.77 -2.96
CA ASP A 138 9.59 6.73 -2.15
C ASP A 138 8.72 7.41 -1.09
N ALA A 139 7.49 7.78 -1.44
CA ALA A 139 6.55 8.39 -0.49
C ALA A 139 6.06 7.36 0.54
N THR A 140 5.84 6.10 0.15
CA THR A 140 5.55 5.02 1.09
C THR A 140 6.69 4.80 2.07
N VAL A 141 7.94 4.74 1.60
CA VAL A 141 9.12 4.61 2.47
C VAL A 141 9.24 5.79 3.43
N ALA A 142 9.08 7.02 2.95
CA ALA A 142 9.11 8.21 3.80
C ALA A 142 8.03 8.16 4.88
N LEU A 143 6.81 7.70 4.52
CA LEU A 143 5.73 7.52 5.47
C LEU A 143 6.07 6.46 6.53
N GLU A 144 6.60 5.31 6.13
CA GLU A 144 7.03 4.24 7.05
C GLU A 144 8.17 4.65 7.97
N GLU A 145 9.12 5.44 7.48
CA GLU A 145 10.19 6.04 8.30
C GLU A 145 9.61 7.03 9.31
N ALA A 146 8.62 7.83 8.92
CA ALA A 146 7.92 8.76 9.80
C ALA A 146 7.14 8.01 10.89
N VAL A 147 6.46 6.91 10.56
CA VAL A 147 5.78 6.03 11.55
C VAL A 147 6.77 5.50 12.59
N ARG A 148 7.97 5.15 12.17
CA ARG A 148 9.04 4.62 13.03
C ARG A 148 9.80 5.71 13.80
N GLY A 149 9.50 6.98 13.58
CA GLY A 149 10.23 8.11 14.17
C GLY A 149 11.62 8.35 13.58
N ALA A 150 11.97 7.69 12.48
CA ALA A 150 13.25 7.87 11.77
C ALA A 150 13.25 9.09 10.85
N ARG A 151 12.07 9.67 10.60
CA ARG A 151 11.88 10.85 9.76
C ARG A 151 10.97 11.86 10.47
N PRO A 152 11.29 13.17 10.42
CA PRO A 152 10.46 14.18 11.05
C PRO A 152 9.07 14.30 10.41
N ILE A 153 8.09 14.60 11.25
CA ILE A 153 6.73 14.99 10.86
C ILE A 153 6.55 16.44 11.30
N TYR A 154 6.19 17.32 10.37
CA TYR A 154 6.04 18.74 10.62
C TYR A 154 4.58 19.11 10.76
N ASP A 155 4.27 20.06 11.66
CA ASP A 155 2.93 20.61 11.78
C ASP A 155 2.62 21.54 10.60
N ALA A 156 1.56 21.20 9.86
CA ALA A 156 1.16 21.94 8.67
C ALA A 156 -0.16 22.71 8.88
N ARG A 157 -0.70 22.79 10.11
CA ARG A 157 -2.03 23.39 10.35
C ARG A 157 -2.14 24.85 9.91
N TRP A 158 -1.07 25.62 10.04
CA TRP A 158 -1.03 27.01 9.58
C TRP A 158 -1.06 27.15 8.04
N MET A 159 -0.71 26.08 7.31
CA MET A 159 -0.79 26.03 5.84
C MET A 159 -2.19 25.73 5.36
N VAL A 160 -3.10 25.24 6.21
CA VAL A 160 -4.39 24.75 5.74
C VAL A 160 -5.37 25.90 5.51
N SER A 161 -6.17 25.79 4.45
CA SER A 161 -7.12 26.84 4.08
C SER A 161 -8.34 26.98 5.01
N ARG A 162 -8.66 25.94 5.79
CA ARG A 162 -9.81 25.85 6.70
C ARG A 162 -9.35 25.26 8.05
N PRO A 163 -10.13 25.45 9.13
CA PRO A 163 -9.83 24.80 10.40
C PRO A 163 -9.69 23.28 10.24
N SER A 164 -8.59 22.74 10.76
CA SER A 164 -8.27 21.31 10.71
C SER A 164 -8.03 20.78 12.10
N GLY A 165 -8.55 19.58 12.40
CA GLY A 165 -8.23 18.88 13.64
C GLY A 165 -6.78 18.39 13.65
N ARG A 166 -6.29 17.93 12.48
CA ARG A 166 -4.92 17.46 12.28
C ARG A 166 -4.43 17.91 10.91
N ALA A 167 -3.19 18.39 10.83
CA ALA A 167 -2.53 18.59 9.56
C ALA A 167 -1.03 18.47 9.72
N PHE A 168 -0.40 17.67 8.86
CA PHE A 168 1.04 17.44 8.92
C PHE A 168 1.66 17.18 7.56
N GLY A 169 2.94 17.49 7.48
CA GLY A 169 3.80 17.27 6.32
C GLY A 169 4.95 16.33 6.65
N VAL A 170 5.26 15.43 5.71
CA VAL A 170 6.41 14.52 5.77
C VAL A 170 7.29 14.78 4.55
N PRO A 171 8.58 15.11 4.73
CA PRO A 171 9.48 15.26 3.60
C PRO A 171 9.67 13.90 2.92
N VAL A 172 9.65 13.83 1.60
CA VAL A 172 9.94 12.59 0.86
C VAL A 172 11.41 12.61 0.43
N ALA A 173 11.75 13.49 -0.52
CA ALA A 173 13.10 13.74 -0.99
C ALA A 173 13.18 15.12 -1.66
N GLY A 174 14.26 15.87 -1.41
CA GLY A 174 14.40 17.24 -1.92
C GLY A 174 13.20 18.10 -1.56
N SER A 175 12.58 18.72 -2.56
CA SER A 175 11.40 19.56 -2.40
C SER A 175 10.07 18.79 -2.51
N ARG A 176 10.09 17.44 -2.52
CA ARG A 176 8.88 16.61 -2.57
C ARG A 176 8.38 16.27 -1.18
N TRP A 177 7.10 16.49 -0.94
CA TRP A 177 6.45 16.38 0.37
C TRP A 177 5.15 15.61 0.27
N LEU A 178 4.83 14.89 1.35
CA LEU A 178 3.57 14.20 1.59
C LEU A 178 2.77 14.99 2.64
N PHE A 179 1.48 15.19 2.41
CA PHE A 179 0.59 15.98 3.24
C PHE A 179 -0.65 15.20 3.63
N TYR A 180 -1.00 15.30 4.92
CA TYR A 180 -2.29 14.87 5.45
C TYR A 180 -2.97 16.08 6.08
N VAL A 181 -4.24 16.28 5.77
CA VAL A 181 -5.10 17.28 6.41
C VAL A 181 -6.41 16.61 6.76
N GLU A 182 -6.87 16.76 7.99
CA GLU A 182 -8.18 16.34 8.46
C GLU A 182 -8.99 17.57 8.85
N TYR A 183 -10.03 17.86 8.08
CA TYR A 183 -10.95 18.95 8.37
C TYR A 183 -11.97 18.50 9.40
N VAL A 184 -12.24 19.38 10.37
CA VAL A 184 -13.39 19.21 11.26
C VAL A 184 -14.64 19.45 10.42
N GLY A 185 -15.58 18.49 10.40
CA GLY A 185 -16.86 18.67 9.74
C GLY A 185 -17.63 19.87 10.32
N PRO A 186 -18.56 20.48 9.57
CA PRO A 186 -19.47 21.44 10.18
C PRO A 186 -20.27 20.71 11.27
N GLY A 187 -20.03 21.10 12.52
CA GLY A 187 -20.82 20.65 13.67
C GLY A 187 -22.18 21.32 13.74
#